data_AF-A0A9P7ARZ2-F1
#
_entry.id   AF-A0A9P7ARZ2-F1
#
_cell.length_a   1.000
_cell.length_b   1.000
_cell.length_c   1.000
_cell.angle_alpha   90.00
_cell.angle_beta   90.00
_cell.angle_gamma   90.00
#
_symmetry.space_group_name_H-M   'P 1'
#
loop_
_entity.id
_entity.type
_entity.pdbx_description
1 polymer ?
#
loop_
_entity_poly.entity_id
_entity_poly.type
_entity_poly.pdbx_seq_one_letter_code
_entity_poly.pdbx_strand_id
1 'polypeptide(L)'
;LKATTVVANPNAHGQRNSTLAWFWSIDVEGDSDSNDWMNEFYHIHWLCTLTLCNHWAEELFLVSWEMTWMVKFFLHKSNQWVGQMHEAEANEMVSHWCYAAWQAQIYLRLSQNAQDGFERIKGVAVVAG
;
A
#
# COMPACT_ATOMS: atom_id res chain seq x y z
N LEU A 1 -31.30 11.63 32.51
CA LEU A 1 -31.19 11.52 31.03
C LEU A 1 -29.97 10.66 30.72
N LYS A 2 -30.15 9.47 30.15
CA LYS A 2 -29.02 8.65 29.64
C LYS A 2 -28.84 9.02 28.17
N ALA A 3 -27.72 9.65 27.84
CA ALA A 3 -27.30 9.83 26.46
C ALA A 3 -26.62 8.54 26.01
N THR A 4 -27.22 7.84 25.05
CA THR A 4 -26.62 6.68 24.40
C THR A 4 -26.02 7.15 23.09
N THR A 5 -24.69 7.32 23.06
CA THR A 5 -23.96 7.66 21.85
C THR A 5 -23.90 6.43 20.95
N VAL A 6 -24.80 6.35 19.97
CA VAL A 6 -24.65 5.40 18.87
C VAL A 6 -23.59 5.96 17.93
N VAL A 7 -22.42 5.33 17.91
CA VAL A 7 -21.36 5.62 16.93
C VAL A 7 -21.85 5.10 15.59
N ALA A 8 -22.20 6.00 14.67
CA ALA A 8 -22.53 5.64 13.31
C ALA A 8 -21.27 5.06 12.65
N ASN A 9 -21.38 3.84 12.10
CA ASN A 9 -20.34 3.25 11.25
C ASN A 9 -20.75 3.50 9.78
N PRO A 10 -20.23 4.56 9.12
CA PRO A 10 -20.65 4.93 7.77
C PRO A 10 -20.28 3.89 6.71
N ASN A 11 -19.45 2.89 7.04
CA ASN A 11 -18.99 1.84 6.13
C ASN A 11 -19.64 0.47 6.41
N ALA A 12 -20.73 0.42 7.19
CA ALA A 12 -21.43 -0.84 7.45
C ALA A 12 -22.08 -1.41 6.17
N HIS A 13 -21.80 -2.68 5.88
CA HIS A 13 -22.28 -3.38 4.70
C HIS A 13 -23.83 -3.44 4.70
N GLY A 14 -24.49 -2.96 3.64
CA GLY A 14 -25.97 -2.93 3.52
C GLY A 14 -26.65 -1.57 3.72
N GLN A 15 -25.90 -0.49 3.98
CA GLN A 15 -26.45 0.87 4.14
C GLN A 15 -26.70 1.64 2.83
N ARG A 16 -26.52 1.01 1.67
CA ARG A 16 -26.60 1.68 0.36
C ARG A 16 -27.96 2.33 0.06
N ASN A 17 -29.02 1.92 0.77
CA ASN A 17 -30.39 2.45 0.67
C ASN A 17 -30.92 3.01 2.02
N SER A 18 -30.07 3.20 3.03
CA SER A 18 -30.54 3.85 4.27
C SER A 18 -30.72 5.34 4.01
N THR A 19 -31.90 5.86 4.37
CA THR A 19 -32.16 7.30 4.43
C THR A 19 -30.97 8.02 5.05
N LEU A 20 -30.48 9.08 4.40
CA LEU A 20 -29.44 9.95 4.93
C LEU A 20 -29.70 10.21 6.42
N ALA A 21 -28.64 10.21 7.24
CA ALA A 21 -28.80 10.44 8.68
C ALA A 21 -29.63 11.71 8.93
N TRP A 22 -30.47 11.70 9.96
CA TRP A 22 -31.53 12.72 10.18
C TRP A 22 -31.04 14.18 10.17
N PHE A 23 -29.76 14.42 10.51
CA PHE A 23 -29.15 15.75 10.45
C PHE A 23 -28.85 16.24 9.02
N TRP A 24 -28.80 15.35 8.02
CA TRP A 24 -28.76 15.69 6.59
C TRP A 24 -30.17 15.91 5.99
N SER A 25 -31.23 15.60 6.74
CA SER A 25 -32.63 15.81 6.32
C SER A 25 -33.30 16.96 7.08
N ILE A 26 -32.53 17.72 7.89
CA ILE A 26 -33.07 18.80 8.71
C ILE A 26 -33.08 20.07 7.86
N ASP A 27 -34.27 20.45 7.37
CA ASP A 27 -34.52 21.77 6.81
C ASP A 27 -34.61 22.76 7.98
N VAL A 28 -33.49 23.43 8.26
CA VAL A 28 -33.44 24.45 9.30
C VAL A 28 -34.03 25.72 8.71
N GLU A 29 -35.29 25.98 9.05
CA GLU A 29 -35.89 27.32 8.96
C GLU A 29 -36.13 27.87 7.53
N GLY A 30 -36.43 26.99 6.55
CA GLY A 30 -36.80 27.41 5.19
C GLY A 30 -35.61 27.88 4.34
N ASP A 31 -34.39 27.61 4.81
CA ASP A 31 -33.13 28.00 4.17
C ASP A 31 -32.74 27.09 2.99
N SER A 32 -33.66 26.23 2.52
CA SER A 32 -33.47 25.44 1.30
C SER A 32 -33.22 26.29 0.03
N ASP A 33 -33.51 27.60 0.08
CA ASP A 33 -33.18 28.56 -0.97
C ASP A 33 -31.70 29.03 -0.90
N SER A 34 -31.03 28.93 0.25
CA SER A 34 -29.58 29.17 0.36
C SER A 34 -28.82 27.84 0.21
N ASN A 35 -28.41 27.59 -1.02
CA ASN A 35 -27.66 26.39 -1.44
C ASN A 35 -26.25 26.30 -0.83
N ASP A 36 -25.91 27.14 0.16
CA ASP A 36 -24.58 27.28 0.75
C ASP A 36 -24.17 26.05 1.55
N TRP A 37 -25.10 25.44 2.29
CA TRP A 37 -24.81 24.22 3.05
C TRP A 37 -24.57 23.00 2.14
N MET A 38 -25.27 22.91 1.01
CA MET A 38 -25.03 21.88 -0.01
C MET A 38 -23.68 22.09 -0.70
N ASN A 39 -23.29 23.33 -0.97
CA ASN A 39 -21.95 23.66 -1.47
C ASN A 39 -20.86 23.18 -0.49
N GLU A 40 -21.05 23.36 0.82
CA GLU A 40 -20.11 22.87 1.82
C GLU A 40 -20.03 21.34 1.84
N PHE A 41 -21.16 20.64 1.71
CA PHE A 41 -21.17 19.18 1.56
C PHE A 41 -20.37 18.72 0.33
N TYR A 42 -20.58 19.34 -0.83
CA TYR A 42 -19.83 19.01 -2.05
C TYR A 42 -18.34 19.34 -1.92
N HIS A 43 -17.98 20.44 -1.26
CA HIS A 43 -16.59 20.79 -0.98
C HIS A 43 -15.91 19.77 -0.07
N ILE A 44 -16.55 19.35 1.02
CA ILE A 44 -16.00 18.32 1.92
C ILE A 44 -15.86 17.00 1.17
N HIS A 45 -16.87 16.60 0.39
CA HIS A 45 -16.82 15.37 -0.39
C HIS A 45 -15.68 15.41 -1.42
N TRP A 46 -15.51 16.54 -2.11
CA TRP A 46 -14.41 16.76 -3.04
C TRP A 46 -13.04 16.70 -2.33
N LEU A 47 -12.89 17.34 -1.16
CA LEU A 47 -11.66 17.28 -0.37
C LEU A 47 -11.33 15.85 0.05
N CYS A 48 -12.29 15.09 0.57
CA CYS A 48 -12.09 13.68 0.93
C CYS A 48 -11.72 12.82 -0.28
N THR A 49 -12.32 13.09 -1.44
CA THR A 49 -11.98 12.37 -2.68
C THR A 49 -10.56 12.72 -3.14
N LEU A 50 -10.18 14.00 -3.05
CA LEU A 50 -8.84 14.47 -3.38
C LEU A 50 -7.78 13.89 -2.44
N THR A 51 -8.04 13.84 -1.13
CA THR A 51 -7.10 13.24 -0.17
C THR A 51 -6.92 11.75 -0.43
N LEU A 52 -8.00 11.02 -0.75
CA LEU A 52 -7.89 9.63 -1.19
C LEU A 52 -7.03 9.53 -2.45
N CYS A 53 -7.34 10.28 -3.51
CA CYS A 53 -6.55 10.28 -4.74
C CYS A 53 -5.06 10.55 -4.50
N ASN A 54 -4.75 11.54 -3.64
CA ASN A 54 -3.36 11.85 -3.27
C ASN A 54 -2.70 10.70 -2.51
N HIS A 55 -3.42 10.05 -1.60
CA HIS A 55 -2.92 8.90 -0.87
C HIS A 55 -2.63 7.71 -1.79
N TRP A 56 -3.54 7.40 -2.72
CA TRP A 56 -3.31 6.35 -3.73
C TRP A 56 -2.09 6.66 -4.59
N ALA A 57 -1.88 7.92 -4.97
CA ALA A 57 -0.71 8.34 -5.73
C ALA A 57 0.60 8.20 -4.91
N GLU A 58 0.56 8.56 -3.62
CA GLU A 58 1.68 8.37 -2.70
C GLU A 58 2.00 6.89 -2.49
N GLU A 59 1.00 6.06 -2.21
CA GLU A 59 1.18 4.61 -2.04
C GLU A 59 1.78 3.98 -3.30
N LEU A 60 1.30 4.35 -4.49
CA LEU A 60 1.85 3.83 -5.74
C LEU A 60 3.33 4.21 -5.90
N PHE A 61 3.70 5.43 -5.53
CA PHE A 61 5.10 5.86 -5.53
C PHE A 61 5.92 5.07 -4.51
N LEU A 62 5.48 4.97 -3.26
CA LEU A 62 6.18 4.24 -2.19
C LEU A 62 6.38 2.77 -2.54
N VAL A 63 5.32 2.08 -2.97
CA VAL A 63 5.38 0.66 -3.36
C VAL A 63 6.38 0.44 -4.49
N SER A 64 6.46 1.36 -5.47
CA SER A 64 7.46 1.25 -6.55
C SER A 64 8.91 1.33 -6.05
N TRP A 65 9.17 2.16 -5.03
CA TRP A 65 10.47 2.25 -4.38
C TRP A 65 10.76 1.03 -3.51
N GLU A 66 9.79 0.57 -2.73
CA GLU A 66 9.92 -0.63 -1.90
C GLU A 66 10.23 -1.87 -2.74
N MET A 67 9.57 -2.02 -3.90
CA MET A 67 9.88 -3.08 -4.88
C MET A 67 11.34 -3.02 -5.32
N THR A 68 11.84 -1.82 -5.66
CA THR A 68 13.23 -1.62 -6.06
C THR A 68 14.20 -1.92 -4.92
N TRP A 69 13.87 -1.50 -3.69
CA TRP A 69 14.67 -1.78 -2.51
C TRP A 69 14.68 -3.26 -2.14
N MET A 70 13.58 -3.98 -2.32
CA MET A 70 13.50 -5.41 -2.08
C MET A 70 14.47 -6.19 -2.96
N VAL A 71 14.54 -5.87 -4.26
CA VAL A 71 15.52 -6.49 -5.19
C VAL A 71 16.95 -6.23 -4.73
N LYS A 72 17.26 -4.98 -4.36
CA LYS A 72 18.59 -4.58 -3.84
C LYS A 72 18.92 -5.26 -2.52
N PHE A 73 17.95 -5.41 -1.63
CA PHE A 73 18.10 -6.11 -0.36
C PHE A 73 18.48 -7.57 -0.59
N PHE A 74 17.77 -8.29 -1.46
CA PHE A 74 18.11 -9.67 -1.78
C PHE A 74 19.49 -9.79 -2.42
N LEU A 75 19.87 -8.89 -3.32
CA LEU A 75 21.20 -8.87 -3.91
C LEU A 75 22.29 -8.63 -2.85
N HIS A 76 22.06 -7.66 -1.95
CA HIS A 76 22.96 -7.39 -0.83
C HIS A 76 23.12 -8.61 0.08
N LYS A 77 22.01 -9.29 0.41
CA LYS A 77 22.04 -10.53 1.20
C LYS A 77 22.78 -11.65 0.49
N SER A 78 22.57 -11.82 -0.82
CA SER A 78 23.32 -12.80 -1.62
C SER A 78 24.82 -12.53 -1.54
N ASN A 79 25.25 -11.29 -1.77
CA ASN A 79 26.65 -10.89 -1.69
C ASN A 79 27.25 -11.08 -0.29
N GLN A 80 26.47 -10.83 0.76
CA GLN A 80 26.90 -11.09 2.13
C GLN A 80 27.19 -12.58 2.36
N TRP A 81 26.34 -13.47 1.85
CA TRP A 81 26.55 -14.92 1.93
C TRP A 81 27.70 -15.40 1.06
N VAL A 82 27.94 -14.78 -0.11
CA VAL A 82 29.14 -15.04 -0.92
C VAL A 82 30.41 -14.68 -0.14
N GLY A 83 30.42 -13.56 0.59
CA GLY A 83 31.53 -13.21 1.48
C GLY A 83 31.79 -14.30 2.53
N GLN A 84 30.73 -14.77 3.20
CA GLN A 84 30.83 -15.84 4.20
C GLN A 84 31.25 -17.19 3.60
N MET A 85 30.85 -17.47 2.35
CA MET A 85 31.30 -18.65 1.61
C MET A 85 32.83 -18.60 1.42
N HIS A 86 33.38 -17.47 0.97
CA HIS A 86 34.83 -17.32 0.81
C HIS A 86 35.59 -17.39 2.14
N GLU A 87 35.03 -16.85 3.22
CA GLU A 87 35.60 -17.00 4.56
C GLU A 87 35.62 -18.46 5.01
N ALA A 88 34.55 -19.22 4.78
CA ALA A 88 34.48 -20.64 5.12
C ALA A 88 35.45 -21.48 4.26
N GLU A 89 35.64 -21.11 2.98
CA GLU A 89 36.62 -21.72 2.09
C GLU A 89 38.04 -21.55 2.63
N ALA A 90 38.40 -20.32 3.01
CA ALA A 90 39.72 -19.98 3.54
C ALA A 90 40.03 -20.70 4.87
N ASN A 91 39.00 -21.03 5.65
CA ASN A 91 39.13 -21.76 6.92
C ASN A 91 38.89 -23.29 6.77
N GLU A 92 38.78 -23.81 5.54
CA GLU A 92 38.55 -25.23 5.24
C GLU A 92 37.26 -25.82 5.88
N MET A 93 36.25 -24.97 6.12
CA MET A 93 34.99 -25.34 6.77
C MET A 93 33.95 -25.79 5.74
N VAL A 94 34.11 -27.00 5.19
CA VAL A 94 33.32 -27.54 4.06
C VAL A 94 31.80 -27.44 4.26
N SER A 95 31.28 -27.78 5.45
CA SER A 95 29.84 -27.72 5.72
C SER A 95 29.30 -26.29 5.72
N HIS A 96 30.07 -25.34 6.26
CA HIS A 96 29.69 -23.92 6.27
C HIS A 96 29.75 -23.32 4.88
N TRP A 97 30.76 -23.70 4.09
CA TRP A 97 30.86 -23.30 2.69
C TRP A 97 29.63 -23.70 1.89
N CYS A 98 29.21 -24.98 1.99
CA CYS A 98 28.06 -25.50 1.26
C CYS A 98 26.76 -24.76 1.63
N TYR A 99 26.55 -24.52 2.93
CA TYR A 99 25.38 -23.78 3.40
C TYR A 99 25.38 -22.32 2.93
N ALA A 100 26.52 -21.63 3.04
CA ALA A 100 26.65 -20.23 2.61
C ALA A 100 26.47 -20.09 1.09
N ALA A 101 27.03 -21.01 0.30
CA ALA A 101 26.84 -21.06 -1.15
C ALA A 101 25.36 -21.24 -1.52
N TRP A 102 24.65 -22.14 -0.84
CA TRP A 102 23.22 -22.35 -1.05
C TRP A 102 22.39 -21.11 -0.68
N GLN A 103 22.69 -20.47 0.45
CA GLN A 103 22.03 -19.22 0.85
C GLN A 103 22.25 -18.10 -0.18
N ALA A 104 23.49 -17.91 -0.65
CA ALA A 104 23.80 -16.95 -1.69
C ALA A 104 22.96 -17.18 -2.95
N GLN A 105 22.82 -18.44 -3.38
CA GLN A 105 22.02 -18.81 -4.53
C GLN A 105 20.52 -18.55 -4.34
N ILE A 106 19.96 -18.84 -3.15
CA ILE A 106 18.55 -18.54 -2.87
C ILE A 106 18.26 -17.06 -2.99
N TYR A 107 19.07 -16.23 -2.33
CA TYR A 107 18.85 -14.79 -2.35
C TYR A 107 19.03 -14.20 -3.75
N LEU A 108 19.97 -14.72 -4.53
CA LEU A 108 20.12 -14.35 -5.94
C LEU A 108 18.85 -14.68 -6.73
N ARG A 109 18.31 -15.89 -6.57
CA ARG A 109 17.09 -16.31 -7.27
C ARG A 109 15.87 -15.50 -6.84
N LEU A 110 15.75 -15.16 -5.56
CA LEU A 110 14.70 -14.27 -5.06
C LEU A 110 14.79 -12.88 -5.70
N SER A 111 16.01 -12.33 -5.80
CA SER A 111 16.27 -11.04 -6.46
C SER A 111 15.83 -11.06 -7.92
N GLN A 112 16.22 -12.10 -8.68
CA GLN A 112 15.84 -12.28 -10.08
C GLN A 112 14.33 -12.41 -10.25
N ASN A 113 13.70 -13.30 -9.48
CA ASN A 113 12.25 -13.52 -9.54
C ASN A 113 11.46 -12.24 -9.19
N ALA A 114 11.91 -11.49 -8.19
CA ALA A 114 11.29 -10.23 -7.80
C ALA A 114 11.43 -9.19 -8.94
N GLN A 115 12.63 -9.03 -9.48
CA GLN A 115 12.89 -8.11 -10.60
C GLN A 115 12.01 -8.45 -11.81
N ASP A 116 11.99 -9.71 -12.24
CA ASP A 116 11.18 -10.15 -13.38
C ASP A 116 9.68 -9.94 -13.13
N GLY A 117 9.22 -10.26 -11.91
CA GLY A 117 7.84 -10.05 -11.48
C GLY A 117 7.44 -8.58 -11.53
N PHE A 118 8.30 -7.69 -11.04
CA PHE A 118 8.04 -6.24 -10.99
C PHE A 118 8.09 -5.59 -12.37
N GLU A 119 9.07 -5.95 -13.21
CA GLU A 119 9.15 -5.44 -14.59
C GLU A 119 7.96 -5.90 -15.44
N ARG A 120 7.45 -7.12 -15.22
CA ARG A 120 6.21 -7.58 -15.86
C ARG A 120 5.01 -6.72 -15.46
N ILE A 121 4.87 -6.38 -14.17
CA ILE A 121 3.76 -5.55 -13.69
C ILE A 121 3.85 -4.12 -14.28
N LYS A 122 5.05 -3.53 -14.31
CA LYS A 122 5.28 -2.23 -14.96
C LYS A 122 4.92 -2.28 -16.44
N GLY A 123 5.33 -3.33 -17.16
CA GLY A 123 5.02 -3.52 -18.57
C GLY A 123 3.52 -3.60 -18.86
N VAL A 124 2.75 -4.29 -18.01
CA VAL A 124 1.28 -4.35 -18.12
C VAL A 124 0.63 -2.98 -17.89
N ALA A 125 1.13 -2.21 -16.92
CA ALA A 125 0.62 -0.87 -16.64
C ALA A 125 0.85 0.12 -17.80
N VAL A 126 1.97 -0.01 -18.53
CA VAL A 126 2.29 0.84 -19.70
C VAL A 126 1.40 0.52 -20.92
N VAL A 127 0.89 -0.70 -21.06
CA VAL A 127 0.05 -1.12 -22.19
C VAL A 127 -1.44 -0.79 -21.97
N ALA A 128 -1.86 -0.57 -20.72
CA ALA A 128 -3.25 -0.36 -20.33
C ALA A 128 -3.67 1.12 -20.17
N GLY A 129 -2.73 2.06 -20.23
CA GLY A 129 -2.97 3.52 -20.14
C GLY A 129 -2.84 4.21 -21.50
#